data_AF-A0A6M2D854-F1
#
_entry.id   AF-A0A6M2D854-F1
#
_cell.length_a   1.000
_cell.length_b   1.000
_cell.length_c   1.000
_cell.angle_alpha   90.00
_cell.angle_beta   90.00
_cell.angle_gamma   90.00
#
_symmetry.space_group_name_H-M   'P 1'
#
loop_
_entity.id
_entity.type
_entity.pdbx_description
1 polymer ?
#
loop_
_entity_poly.entity_id
_entity_poly.type
_entity_poly.pdbx_seq_one_letter_code
_entity_poly.pdbx_strand_id
1 'polypeptide(L)'
;NLDELDAEFRKLEREERELLEAVEKIEKERSDVASERRQLADRLERLRADEDRYWREYSDLNRQLMQCSDDHASVERQLRYSESKLSQLHKTNVFNATFHIWHNGHFGTINNFRLGRLPNVPVEWSEINMAWGQTVLLLHSLAEKMEMTFLRYRLVPFGNHSYLMCLEDPTRELPLYFAGGFKFLWDTKFDHAMVAFLDCLQQFKEQVSKMDSNFCLPYRID
;
A
#
# COMPACT_ATOMS: atom_id res chain seq x y z
N ASN A 1 99.51 8.62 65.02
CA ASN A 1 98.67 7.47 64.61
C ASN A 1 97.40 7.24 65.41
N LEU A 2 97.22 7.79 66.62
CA LEU A 2 95.90 7.75 67.31
C LEU A 2 95.00 8.94 66.92
N ASP A 3 95.53 10.17 66.85
CA ASP A 3 94.72 11.37 66.56
C ASP A 3 94.13 11.41 65.14
N GLU A 4 94.83 10.87 64.13
CA GLU A 4 94.31 10.74 62.75
C GLU A 4 93.19 9.69 62.65
N LEU A 5 93.31 8.61 63.42
CA LEU A 5 92.30 7.54 63.48
C LEU A 5 91.02 8.05 64.14
N ASP A 6 91.13 8.85 65.20
CA ASP A 6 90.00 9.49 65.87
C ASP A 6 89.30 10.54 64.98
N ALA A 7 90.05 11.25 64.14
CA ALA A 7 89.49 12.20 63.18
C ALA A 7 88.73 11.50 62.04
N GLU A 8 89.25 10.38 61.53
CA GLU A 8 88.55 9.53 60.56
C GLU A 8 87.29 8.90 61.17
N PHE A 9 87.38 8.39 62.40
CA PHE A 9 86.24 7.81 63.11
C PHE A 9 85.08 8.82 63.26
N ARG A 10 85.38 10.06 63.65
CA ARG A 10 84.37 11.14 63.75
C ARG A 10 83.81 11.59 62.40
N LYS A 11 84.54 11.38 61.30
CA LYS A 11 84.05 11.67 59.95
C LYS A 11 83.10 10.57 59.49
N LEU A 12 83.48 9.31 59.68
CA LEU A 12 82.64 8.13 59.41
C LEU A 12 81.36 8.15 60.23
N GLU A 13 81.40 8.51 61.53
CA GLU A 13 80.18 8.65 62.34
C GLU A 13 79.24 9.74 61.83
N ARG A 14 79.76 10.83 61.24
CA ARG A 14 78.91 11.87 60.64
C ARG A 14 78.27 11.39 59.34
N GLU A 15 79.05 10.75 58.48
CA GLU A 15 78.54 10.15 57.24
C GLU A 15 77.50 9.05 57.54
N GLU A 16 77.73 8.23 58.56
CA GLU A 16 76.78 7.22 59.02
C GLU A 16 75.45 7.86 59.49
N ARG A 17 75.52 8.95 60.27
CA ARG A 17 74.32 9.69 60.70
C ARG A 17 73.57 10.32 59.53
N GLU A 18 74.27 10.95 58.59
CA GLU A 18 73.64 11.56 57.40
C GLU A 18 72.99 10.50 56.49
N LEU A 19 73.63 9.34 56.33
CA LEU A 19 73.08 8.21 55.57
C LEU A 19 71.86 7.61 56.26
N LEU A 20 71.88 7.48 57.59
CA LEU A 20 70.73 6.99 58.37
C LEU A 20 69.52 7.93 58.23
N GLU A 21 69.71 9.25 58.32
CA GLU A 21 68.64 10.24 58.12
C GLU A 21 68.08 10.18 56.68
N ALA A 22 68.95 10.00 55.68
CA ALA A 22 68.53 9.84 54.29
C ALA A 22 67.72 8.56 54.06
N VAL A 23 68.14 7.44 54.68
CA VAL A 23 67.41 6.16 54.63
C VAL A 23 66.03 6.31 55.28
N GLU A 24 65.94 6.93 56.46
CA GLU A 24 64.67 7.15 57.15
C GLU A 24 63.69 7.99 56.31
N LYS A 25 64.20 9.04 55.64
CA LYS A 25 63.38 9.86 54.72
C LYS A 25 62.86 9.06 53.53
N ILE A 26 63.72 8.25 52.90
CA ILE A 26 63.34 7.41 51.75
C ILE A 26 62.33 6.34 52.17
N GLU A 27 62.49 5.74 53.36
CA GLU A 27 61.53 4.76 53.89
C GLU A 27 60.16 5.37 54.13
N LYS A 28 60.11 6.60 54.64
CA LYS A 28 58.86 7.35 54.82
C LYS A 28 58.18 7.64 53.48
N GLU A 29 58.93 8.16 52.50
CA GLU A 29 58.42 8.40 51.14
C GLU A 29 57.92 7.10 50.47
N ARG A 30 58.64 5.98 50.65
CA ARG A 30 58.19 4.66 50.14
C ARG A 30 56.90 4.21 50.81
N SER A 31 56.74 4.43 52.11
CA SER A 31 55.51 4.11 52.84
C SER A 31 54.32 4.93 52.32
N ASP A 32 54.52 6.23 52.13
CA ASP A 32 53.49 7.15 51.63
C ASP A 32 53.05 6.75 50.22
N VAL A 33 54.00 6.55 49.30
CA VAL A 33 53.72 6.09 47.92
C VAL A 33 53.04 4.72 47.91
N ALA A 34 53.44 3.80 48.80
CA ALA A 34 52.79 2.50 48.90
C ALA A 34 51.33 2.61 49.38
N SER A 35 51.02 3.58 50.24
CA SER A 35 49.64 3.85 50.69
C SER A 35 48.78 4.42 49.56
N GLU A 36 49.31 5.39 48.79
CA GLU A 36 48.62 5.96 47.62
C GLU A 36 48.37 4.90 46.55
N ARG A 37 49.34 4.02 46.30
CA ARG A 37 49.20 2.94 45.32
C ARG A 37 48.07 1.98 45.68
N ARG A 38 47.85 1.70 46.97
CA ARG A 38 46.72 0.88 47.43
C ARG A 38 45.39 1.60 47.22
N GLN A 39 45.31 2.88 47.57
CA GLN A 39 44.09 3.67 47.36
C GLN A 39 43.70 3.76 45.87
N LEU A 40 44.69 3.95 45.00
CA LEU A 40 44.48 3.95 43.55
C LEU A 40 44.04 2.58 43.03
N ALA A 41 44.59 1.48 43.55
CA ALA A 41 44.18 0.13 43.18
C ALA A 41 42.72 -0.14 43.56
N ASP A 42 42.31 0.21 44.79
CA ASP A 42 40.92 0.06 45.26
C ASP A 42 39.96 0.91 44.42
N ARG A 43 40.37 2.14 44.05
CA ARG A 43 39.56 3.02 43.21
C ARG A 43 39.42 2.47 41.78
N LEU A 44 40.48 1.89 41.24
CA LEU A 44 40.47 1.26 39.91
C LEU A 44 39.53 0.05 39.88
N GLU A 45 39.52 -0.78 40.93
CA GLU A 45 38.63 -1.93 41.03
C GLU A 45 37.15 -1.51 41.08
N ARG A 46 36.83 -0.46 41.85
CA ARG A 46 35.49 0.14 41.87
C ARG A 46 35.07 0.68 40.51
N LEU A 47 35.96 1.40 39.84
CA LEU A 47 35.71 1.92 38.48
C LEU A 47 35.44 0.80 37.48
N ARG A 48 36.20 -0.31 37.54
CA ARG A 48 35.96 -1.48 36.67
C ARG A 48 34.59 -2.12 36.92
N ALA A 49 34.19 -2.26 38.19
CA ALA A 49 32.88 -2.79 38.52
C ALA A 49 31.73 -1.88 38.04
N ASP A 50 31.93 -0.56 38.09
CA ASP A 50 30.99 0.42 37.56
C ASP A 50 30.91 0.39 36.02
N GLU A 51 32.05 0.23 35.35
CA GLU A 51 32.13 0.09 33.89
C GLU A 51 31.43 -1.18 33.41
N ASP A 52 31.66 -2.32 34.08
CA ASP A 52 30.96 -3.57 33.79
C ASP A 52 29.45 -3.45 33.94
N ARG A 53 28.99 -2.73 34.98
CA ARG A 53 27.55 -2.46 35.18
C ARG A 53 27.00 -1.59 34.05
N TYR A 54 27.71 -0.53 33.69
CA TYR A 54 27.34 0.37 32.60
C TYR A 54 27.23 -0.38 31.26
N TRP A 55 28.19 -1.25 30.95
CA TRP A 55 28.17 -2.04 29.71
C TRP A 55 26.99 -3.00 29.64
N ARG A 56 26.57 -3.59 30.77
CA ARG A 56 25.38 -4.44 30.82
C ARG A 56 24.11 -3.63 30.55
N GLU A 57 23.94 -2.49 31.24
CA GLU A 57 22.79 -1.60 31.05
C GLU A 57 22.72 -1.08 29.60
N TYR A 58 23.86 -0.68 29.03
CA TYR A 58 23.95 -0.23 27.64
C TYR A 58 23.56 -1.34 26.66
N SER A 59 24.04 -2.57 26.89
CA SER A 59 23.72 -3.72 26.04
C SER A 59 22.23 -4.07 26.09
N ASP A 60 21.63 -4.02 27.28
CA ASP A 60 20.19 -4.24 27.45
C ASP A 60 19.35 -3.17 26.75
N LEU A 61 19.72 -1.90 26.89
CA LEU A 61 19.04 -0.80 26.20
C LEU A 61 19.16 -0.93 24.67
N ASN A 62 20.35 -1.27 24.18
CA ASN A 62 20.57 -1.46 22.75
C ASN A 62 19.75 -2.65 22.21
N ARG A 63 19.62 -3.73 22.99
CA ARG A 63 18.75 -4.86 22.64
C ARG A 63 17.28 -4.45 22.54
N GLN A 64 16.79 -3.66 23.50
CA GLN A 64 15.41 -3.15 23.47
C GLN A 64 15.17 -2.22 22.28
N LEU A 65 16.14 -1.37 21.94
CA LEU A 65 16.06 -0.49 20.79
C LEU A 65 16.00 -1.27 19.46
N MET A 66 16.81 -2.33 19.33
CA MET A 66 16.77 -3.21 18.17
C MET A 66 15.42 -3.94 18.05
N GLN A 67 14.88 -4.46 19.15
CA GLN A 67 13.56 -5.10 19.17
C GLN A 67 12.46 -4.12 18.71
N CYS A 68 12.45 -2.90 19.26
CA CYS A 68 11.50 -1.86 18.88
C CYS A 68 11.63 -1.48 17.40
N SER A 69 12.86 -1.38 16.88
CA SER A 69 13.12 -1.12 15.46
C SER A 69 12.61 -2.23 14.55
N ASP A 70 12.82 -3.49 14.93
CA ASP A 70 12.33 -4.66 14.19
C ASP A 70 10.81 -4.72 14.17
N ASP A 71 10.17 -4.45 15.32
CA ASP A 71 8.71 -4.37 15.45
C ASP A 71 8.14 -3.25 14.58
N HIS A 72 8.75 -2.06 14.63
CA HIS A 72 8.37 -0.94 13.78
C HIS A 72 8.47 -1.30 12.30
N ALA A 73 9.59 -1.87 11.87
CA ALA A 73 9.79 -2.28 10.49
C ALA A 73 8.79 -3.37 10.05
N SER A 74 8.41 -4.26 10.96
CA SER A 74 7.37 -5.28 10.73
C SER A 74 6.01 -4.65 10.48
N VAL A 75 5.57 -3.76 11.37
CA VAL A 75 4.29 -3.04 11.26
C VAL A 75 4.25 -2.20 9.98
N GLU A 76 5.33 -1.48 9.67
CA GLU A 76 5.42 -0.66 8.46
C GLU A 76 5.31 -1.49 7.18
N ARG A 77 5.88 -2.71 7.15
CA ARG A 77 5.70 -3.64 6.03
C ARG A 77 4.25 -4.10 5.91
N GLN A 78 3.58 -4.41 7.02
CA GLN A 78 2.17 -4.80 7.02
C GLN A 78 1.26 -3.67 6.53
N LEU A 79 1.55 -2.43 6.93
CA LEU A 79 0.84 -1.25 6.47
C LEU A 79 0.97 -1.11 4.95
N ARG A 80 2.20 -1.11 4.41
CA ARG A 80 2.44 -1.04 2.96
C ARG A 80 1.76 -2.15 2.18
N TYR A 81 1.78 -3.37 2.69
CA TYR A 81 1.07 -4.50 2.07
C TYR A 81 -0.43 -4.24 2.00
N SER A 82 -1.03 -3.80 3.11
CA SER A 82 -2.46 -3.50 3.20
C SER A 82 -2.86 -2.35 2.27
N GLU A 83 -2.06 -1.29 2.21
CA GLU A 83 -2.26 -0.17 1.28
C GLU A 83 -2.19 -0.61 -0.18
N SER A 84 -1.24 -1.49 -0.53
CA SER A 84 -1.13 -2.06 -1.88
C SER A 84 -2.38 -2.88 -2.24
N LYS A 85 -2.86 -3.71 -1.31
CA LYS A 85 -4.10 -4.47 -1.51
C LYS A 85 -5.33 -3.57 -1.63
N LEU A 86 -5.42 -2.52 -0.82
CA LEU A 86 -6.49 -1.53 -0.92
C LEU A 86 -6.44 -0.82 -2.28
N SER A 87 -5.24 -0.42 -2.74
CA SER A 87 -5.05 0.17 -4.07
C SER A 87 -5.49 -0.78 -5.20
N GLN A 88 -5.18 -2.08 -5.10
CA GLN A 88 -5.64 -3.09 -6.05
C GLN A 88 -7.18 -3.22 -6.07
N LEU A 89 -7.80 -3.27 -4.90
CA LEU A 89 -9.27 -3.33 -4.78
C LEU A 89 -9.93 -2.06 -5.31
N HIS A 90 -9.38 -0.89 -4.99
CA HIS A 90 -9.89 0.40 -5.49
C HIS A 90 -9.76 0.52 -7.02
N LYS A 91 -8.66 0.02 -7.60
CA LYS A 91 -8.49 -0.05 -9.06
C LYS A 91 -9.45 -1.04 -9.71
N THR A 92 -9.86 -2.07 -8.97
CA THR A 92 -10.81 -3.09 -9.43
C THR A 92 -12.23 -2.61 -9.15
N ASN A 93 -12.68 -1.58 -9.88
CA ASN A 93 -14.11 -1.26 -9.90
C ASN A 93 -14.86 -2.50 -10.39
N VAL A 94 -15.78 -3.02 -9.57
CA VAL A 94 -16.55 -4.24 -9.86
C VAL A 94 -17.21 -4.16 -11.24
N PHE A 95 -17.71 -2.98 -11.64
CA PHE A 95 -18.30 -2.79 -12.96
C PHE A 95 -17.27 -2.91 -14.09
N ASN A 96 -16.06 -2.38 -13.93
CA ASN A 96 -15.00 -2.52 -14.93
C ASN A 96 -14.46 -3.96 -15.01
N ALA A 97 -14.48 -4.69 -13.89
CA ALA A 97 -14.08 -6.09 -13.85
C ALA A 97 -15.13 -7.01 -14.48
N THR A 98 -16.42 -6.74 -14.27
CA THR A 98 -17.53 -7.54 -14.80
C THR A 98 -17.89 -7.16 -16.24
N PHE A 99 -17.76 -5.89 -16.62
CA PHE A 99 -18.10 -5.36 -17.95
C PHE A 99 -16.90 -4.62 -18.53
N HIS A 100 -15.98 -5.37 -19.12
CA HIS A 100 -14.80 -4.80 -19.75
C HIS A 100 -15.13 -4.23 -21.13
N ILE A 101 -15.34 -2.91 -21.21
CA ILE A 101 -15.54 -2.19 -22.47
C ILE A 101 -14.18 -1.76 -23.03
N TRP A 102 -13.89 -2.21 -24.25
CA TRP A 102 -12.65 -1.92 -24.97
C TRP A 102 -12.90 -1.76 -26.47
N HIS A 103 -11.85 -1.72 -27.28
CA HIS A 103 -11.94 -1.68 -28.73
C HIS A 103 -11.05 -2.74 -29.38
N ASN A 104 -11.53 -3.28 -30.49
CA ASN A 104 -10.75 -4.17 -31.36
C ASN A 104 -10.85 -3.66 -32.81
N GLY A 105 -9.80 -2.97 -33.25
CA GLY A 105 -9.79 -2.28 -34.55
C GLY A 105 -10.89 -1.23 -34.65
N HIS A 106 -11.87 -1.47 -35.50
CA HIS A 106 -13.02 -0.59 -35.73
C HIS A 106 -14.26 -0.92 -34.88
N PHE A 107 -14.23 -2.00 -34.09
CA PHE A 107 -15.36 -2.43 -33.27
C PHE A 107 -15.16 -2.05 -31.81
N GLY A 108 -16.23 -1.55 -31.17
CA GLY A 108 -16.32 -1.57 -29.71
C GLY A 108 -16.57 -3.00 -29.23
N THR A 109 -15.91 -3.39 -28.14
CA THR A 109 -16.06 -4.72 -27.54
C THR A 109 -16.48 -4.62 -26.09
N ILE A 110 -17.39 -5.49 -25.66
CA ILE A 110 -17.76 -5.67 -24.24
C ILE A 110 -17.52 -7.12 -23.85
N ASN A 111 -16.69 -7.39 -22.84
CA ASN A 111 -16.30 -8.75 -22.44
C ASN A 111 -15.83 -9.61 -23.62
N ASN A 112 -15.06 -9.00 -24.52
CA ASN A 112 -14.55 -9.56 -25.78
C ASN A 112 -15.59 -9.83 -26.89
N PHE A 113 -16.87 -9.52 -26.70
CA PHE A 113 -17.88 -9.58 -27.77
C PHE A 113 -17.91 -8.30 -28.59
N ARG A 114 -17.79 -8.41 -29.91
CA ARG A 114 -17.80 -7.25 -30.83
C ARG A 114 -19.22 -6.77 -31.08
N LEU A 115 -19.44 -5.48 -30.84
CA LEU A 115 -20.71 -4.82 -31.11
C LEU A 115 -20.66 -4.14 -32.49
N GLY A 116 -21.03 -4.88 -33.52
CA GLY A 116 -21.15 -4.35 -34.88
C GLY A 116 -20.73 -5.34 -35.95
N ARG A 117 -20.95 -4.97 -37.21
CA ARG A 117 -20.59 -5.79 -38.37
C ARG A 117 -20.07 -4.90 -39.51
N LEU A 118 -18.93 -5.27 -40.08
CA LEU A 118 -18.36 -4.60 -41.26
C LEU A 118 -18.46 -5.53 -42.48
N PRO A 119 -18.51 -5.00 -43.72
CA PRO A 119 -18.48 -5.82 -44.93
C PRO A 119 -17.24 -6.73 -45.01
N ASN A 120 -16.09 -6.22 -44.56
CA ASN A 120 -14.81 -6.92 -44.61
C ASN A 120 -14.61 -7.93 -43.47
N VAL A 121 -15.34 -7.80 -42.36
CA VAL A 121 -15.23 -8.68 -41.19
C VAL A 121 -16.65 -9.04 -40.73
N PRO A 122 -17.22 -10.16 -41.22
CA PRO A 122 -18.55 -10.59 -40.82
C PRO A 122 -18.50 -11.13 -39.39
N VAL A 123 -19.15 -10.41 -38.47
CA VAL A 123 -19.38 -10.84 -37.08
C VAL A 123 -20.72 -11.59 -37.01
N GLU A 124 -20.75 -12.72 -36.32
CA GLU A 124 -21.97 -13.52 -36.16
C GLU A 124 -23.01 -12.77 -35.32
N TRP A 125 -24.29 -12.89 -35.66
CA TRP A 125 -25.37 -12.24 -34.91
C TRP A 125 -25.47 -12.72 -33.47
N SER A 126 -25.11 -13.97 -33.18
CA SER A 126 -25.03 -14.49 -31.81
C SER A 126 -24.05 -13.68 -30.95
N GLU A 127 -22.88 -13.30 -31.51
CA GLU A 127 -21.88 -12.47 -30.85
C GLU A 127 -22.39 -11.04 -30.61
N ILE A 128 -23.04 -10.45 -31.61
CA ILE A 128 -23.63 -9.10 -31.51
C ILE A 128 -24.75 -9.08 -30.47
N ASN A 129 -25.61 -10.10 -30.46
CA ASN A 129 -26.69 -10.23 -29.50
C ASN A 129 -26.15 -10.45 -28.08
N MET A 130 -25.06 -11.21 -27.92
CA MET A 130 -24.35 -11.34 -26.65
C MET A 130 -23.80 -9.98 -26.18
N ALA A 131 -23.18 -9.20 -27.07
CA ALA A 131 -22.71 -7.86 -26.75
C ALA A 131 -23.86 -6.95 -26.29
N TRP A 132 -24.99 -6.94 -27.00
CA TRP A 132 -26.20 -6.21 -26.57
C TRP A 132 -26.72 -6.69 -25.22
N GLY A 133 -26.75 -8.00 -24.98
CA GLY A 133 -27.13 -8.55 -23.69
C GLY A 133 -26.26 -8.08 -22.54
N GLN A 134 -24.94 -8.04 -22.74
CA GLN A 134 -24.00 -7.50 -21.76
C GLN A 134 -24.20 -6.00 -21.55
N THR A 135 -24.49 -5.22 -22.60
CA THR A 135 -24.78 -3.78 -22.46
C THR A 135 -26.08 -3.49 -21.71
N VAL A 136 -27.13 -4.29 -21.94
CA VAL A 136 -28.41 -4.19 -21.22
C VAL A 136 -28.20 -4.52 -19.75
N LEU A 137 -27.46 -5.60 -19.46
CA LEU A 137 -27.15 -5.99 -18.09
C LEU A 137 -26.33 -4.91 -17.38
N LEU A 138 -25.33 -4.33 -18.04
CA LEU A 138 -24.54 -3.23 -17.48
C LEU A 138 -25.42 -2.03 -17.11
N LEU A 139 -26.26 -1.55 -18.03
CA LEU A 139 -27.12 -0.39 -17.79
C LEU A 139 -28.17 -0.70 -16.71
N HIS A 140 -28.70 -1.93 -16.69
CA HIS A 140 -29.61 -2.39 -15.64
C HIS A 140 -28.95 -2.37 -14.25
N SER A 141 -27.76 -2.96 -14.12
CA SER A 141 -27.02 -2.99 -12.85
C SER A 141 -26.56 -1.60 -12.40
N LEU A 142 -26.25 -0.68 -13.34
CA LEU A 142 -25.94 0.71 -13.01
C LEU A 142 -27.17 1.47 -12.51
N ALA A 143 -28.33 1.27 -13.14
CA ALA A 143 -29.59 1.87 -12.70
C ALA A 143 -30.01 1.34 -11.31
N GLU A 144 -29.87 0.04 -11.07
CA GLU A 144 -30.15 -0.58 -9.77
C GLU A 144 -29.24 -0.01 -8.67
N LYS A 145 -27.94 0.15 -8.94
CA LYS A 145 -26.99 0.75 -8.00
C LYS A 145 -27.31 2.21 -7.66
N MET A 146 -27.87 2.96 -8.61
CA MET A 146 -28.29 4.35 -8.41
C MET A 146 -29.73 4.46 -7.90
N GLU A 147 -30.38 3.34 -7.59
CA GLU A 147 -31.80 3.25 -7.18
C GLU A 147 -32.74 4.01 -8.13
N MET A 148 -32.41 3.98 -9.43
CA MET A 148 -33.12 4.73 -10.46
C MET A 148 -34.08 3.83 -11.22
N THR A 149 -35.29 4.33 -11.46
CA THR A 149 -36.28 3.73 -12.35
C THR A 149 -36.39 4.54 -13.64
N PHE A 150 -36.41 3.83 -14.77
CA PHE A 150 -36.64 4.43 -16.09
C PHE A 150 -38.13 4.74 -16.29
N LEU A 151 -38.44 5.81 -17.02
CA LEU A 151 -39.80 6.33 -17.14
C LEU A 151 -40.65 5.61 -18.21
N ARG A 152 -40.05 5.32 -19.37
CA ARG A 152 -40.77 4.83 -20.57
C ARG A 152 -40.58 3.36 -20.84
N TYR A 153 -39.41 2.83 -20.48
CA TYR A 153 -39.00 1.48 -20.80
C TYR A 153 -38.42 0.78 -19.59
N ARG A 154 -38.62 -0.53 -19.51
CA ARG A 154 -37.95 -1.40 -18.55
C ARG A 154 -36.92 -2.26 -19.28
N LEU A 155 -35.68 -2.24 -18.80
CA LEU A 155 -34.60 -3.11 -19.28
C LEU A 155 -34.82 -4.53 -18.74
N VAL A 156 -34.78 -5.53 -19.60
CA VAL A 156 -34.83 -6.95 -19.23
C VAL A 156 -33.59 -7.67 -19.76
N PRO A 157 -32.54 -7.86 -18.93
CA PRO A 157 -31.36 -8.61 -19.33
C PRO A 157 -31.70 -10.11 -19.42
N PHE A 158 -31.53 -10.69 -20.60
CA PHE A 158 -31.83 -12.09 -20.87
C PHE A 158 -30.78 -12.72 -21.81
N GLY A 159 -29.50 -12.58 -21.44
CA GLY A 159 -28.38 -13.09 -22.22
C GLY A 159 -28.38 -12.57 -23.66
N ASN A 160 -28.19 -13.45 -24.64
CA ASN A 160 -28.27 -13.13 -26.08
C ASN A 160 -29.68 -12.84 -26.61
N HIS A 161 -30.71 -12.83 -25.77
CA HIS A 161 -32.08 -12.50 -26.18
C HIS A 161 -32.66 -11.38 -25.30
N SER A 162 -31.80 -10.44 -24.89
CA SER A 162 -32.20 -9.29 -24.07
C SER A 162 -33.17 -8.37 -24.82
N TYR A 163 -34.07 -7.74 -24.09
CA TYR A 163 -35.14 -6.90 -24.67
C TYR A 163 -35.56 -5.77 -23.73
N LEU A 164 -36.32 -4.83 -24.26
CA LEU A 164 -36.97 -3.76 -23.50
C LEU A 164 -38.47 -3.95 -23.54
N MET A 165 -39.14 -3.56 -22.45
CA MET A 165 -40.59 -3.56 -22.34
C MET A 165 -41.08 -2.12 -22.21
N CYS A 166 -42.08 -1.72 -23.00
CA CYS A 166 -42.71 -0.43 -22.86
C CYS A 166 -43.59 -0.40 -21.59
N LEU A 167 -43.47 0.64 -20.77
CA LEU A 167 -44.29 0.76 -19.56
C LEU A 167 -45.74 1.19 -19.86
N GLU A 168 -45.95 1.91 -20.96
CA GLU A 168 -47.29 2.30 -21.44
C GLU A 168 -48.05 1.13 -22.07
N ASP A 169 -47.33 0.18 -22.68
CA ASP A 169 -47.90 -1.02 -23.29
C ASP A 169 -47.02 -2.25 -22.97
N PRO A 170 -47.34 -2.98 -21.89
CA PRO A 170 -46.56 -4.14 -21.44
C PRO A 170 -46.53 -5.29 -22.45
N THR A 171 -47.45 -5.31 -23.43
CA THR A 171 -47.47 -6.35 -24.48
C THR A 171 -46.46 -6.08 -25.59
N ARG A 172 -45.89 -4.87 -25.63
CA ARG A 172 -44.93 -4.44 -26.63
C ARG A 172 -43.50 -4.71 -26.17
N GLU A 173 -42.98 -5.85 -26.60
CA GLU A 173 -41.57 -6.21 -26.46
C GLU A 173 -40.73 -5.61 -27.59
N LEU A 174 -39.61 -5.00 -27.22
CA LEU A 174 -38.61 -4.42 -28.11
C LEU A 174 -37.32 -5.26 -28.02
N PRO A 175 -37.13 -6.26 -28.91
CA PRO A 175 -35.99 -7.15 -28.84
C PRO A 175 -34.69 -6.46 -29.24
N LEU A 176 -33.66 -6.57 -28.39
CA LEU A 176 -32.28 -6.16 -28.70
C LEU A 176 -31.43 -7.37 -29.17
N TYR A 177 -32.05 -8.23 -29.97
CA TYR A 177 -31.37 -9.36 -30.59
C TYR A 177 -31.94 -9.60 -31.98
N PHE A 178 -31.13 -10.22 -32.83
CA PHE A 178 -31.50 -10.57 -34.19
C PHE A 178 -31.11 -12.01 -34.51
N ALA A 179 -32.04 -12.80 -35.05
CA ALA A 179 -31.84 -14.22 -35.32
C ALA A 179 -31.12 -14.54 -36.64
N GLY A 180 -30.78 -13.53 -37.45
CA GLY A 180 -30.21 -13.74 -38.78
C GLY A 180 -31.30 -14.00 -39.83
N GLY A 181 -31.38 -13.15 -40.86
CA GLY A 181 -32.38 -13.24 -41.93
C GLY A 181 -32.27 -12.07 -42.92
N PHE A 182 -33.02 -12.11 -44.02
CA PHE A 182 -33.07 -11.00 -44.98
C PHE A 182 -33.60 -9.73 -44.31
N LYS A 183 -32.84 -8.63 -44.41
CA LYS A 183 -33.07 -7.31 -43.78
C LYS A 183 -34.47 -6.72 -43.95
N PHE A 184 -35.26 -7.20 -44.91
CA PHE A 184 -36.43 -6.50 -45.44
C PHE A 184 -37.69 -6.52 -44.55
N LEU A 185 -37.76 -7.35 -43.50
CA LEU A 185 -39.00 -7.56 -42.73
C LEU A 185 -38.90 -7.26 -41.22
N TRP A 186 -37.69 -7.14 -40.66
CA TRP A 186 -37.48 -7.13 -39.20
C TRP A 186 -36.60 -5.99 -38.67
N ASP A 187 -36.06 -5.14 -39.56
CA ASP A 187 -35.15 -4.03 -39.23
C ASP A 187 -35.77 -3.07 -38.20
N THR A 188 -37.07 -2.76 -38.37
CA THR A 188 -37.71 -1.72 -37.57
C THR A 188 -37.76 -2.06 -36.09
N LYS A 189 -38.09 -3.29 -35.67
CA LYS A 189 -38.26 -3.59 -34.23
C LYS A 189 -36.93 -3.50 -33.47
N PHE A 190 -35.85 -3.97 -34.08
CA PHE A 190 -34.51 -3.89 -33.51
C PHE A 190 -34.03 -2.43 -33.46
N ASP A 191 -34.27 -1.65 -34.51
CA ASP A 191 -33.97 -0.21 -34.52
C ASP A 191 -34.74 0.54 -33.42
N HIS A 192 -36.04 0.28 -33.28
CA HIS A 192 -36.84 0.86 -32.19
C HIS A 192 -36.31 0.45 -30.81
N ALA A 193 -35.82 -0.79 -30.65
CA ALA A 193 -35.22 -1.25 -29.42
C ALA A 193 -33.90 -0.53 -29.11
N MET A 194 -33.06 -0.29 -30.13
CA MET A 194 -31.82 0.49 -29.99
C MET A 194 -32.11 1.95 -29.59
N VAL A 195 -33.11 2.58 -30.21
CA VAL A 195 -33.54 3.95 -29.85
C VAL A 195 -34.09 3.99 -28.42
N ALA A 196 -34.92 3.02 -28.04
CA ALA A 196 -35.42 2.91 -26.67
C ALA A 196 -34.30 2.72 -25.64
N PHE A 197 -33.27 1.95 -25.99
CA PHE A 197 -32.08 1.79 -25.14
C PHE A 197 -31.28 3.09 -24.99
N LEU A 198 -31.13 3.87 -26.07
CA LEU A 198 -30.47 5.18 -26.01
C LEU A 198 -31.26 6.19 -25.17
N ASP A 199 -32.60 6.16 -25.21
CA ASP A 199 -33.45 6.94 -24.31
C ASP A 199 -33.19 6.58 -22.83
N CYS A 200 -33.12 5.28 -22.51
CA CYS A 200 -32.71 4.85 -21.16
C CYS A 200 -31.31 5.36 -20.78
N LEU A 201 -30.34 5.29 -21.70
CA LEU A 201 -28.98 5.77 -21.44
C LEU A 201 -28.93 7.30 -21.21
N GLN A 202 -29.74 8.05 -21.93
CA GLN A 202 -29.90 9.49 -21.76
C GLN A 202 -30.54 9.83 -20.40
N GLN A 203 -31.60 9.11 -20.00
CA GLN A 203 -32.19 9.25 -18.65
C GLN A 203 -31.17 8.95 -17.54
N PHE A 204 -30.36 7.91 -17.73
CA PHE A 204 -29.26 7.59 -16.80
C PHE A 204 -28.26 8.75 -16.70
N LYS A 205 -27.80 9.28 -17.83
CA LYS A 205 -26.89 10.44 -17.87
C LYS A 205 -27.44 11.63 -17.10
N GLU A 206 -28.71 11.97 -17.31
CA GLU A 206 -29.36 13.11 -16.65
C GLU A 206 -29.43 12.92 -15.12
N GLN A 207 -29.72 11.71 -14.66
CA GLN A 207 -29.75 11.42 -13.22
C GLN A 207 -28.36 11.46 -12.58
N VAL A 208 -27.33 10.93 -13.25
CA VAL A 208 -25.96 11.03 -12.76
C VAL A 208 -25.48 12.48 -12.75
N SER A 209 -25.84 13.29 -13.75
CA SER A 209 -25.48 14.71 -13.82
C SER A 209 -26.11 15.55 -12.69
N LYS A 210 -27.25 15.11 -12.12
CA LYS A 210 -27.83 15.74 -10.92
C LYS A 210 -27.03 15.46 -9.66
N MET A 211 -26.40 14.29 -9.57
CA MET A 211 -25.55 13.90 -8.43
C MET A 211 -24.16 14.49 -8.54
N ASP A 212 -23.58 14.49 -9.75
CA ASP A 212 -22.26 15.04 -10.03
C ASP A 212 -22.32 16.00 -11.22
N SER A 213 -22.26 17.30 -10.92
CA SER A 213 -22.28 18.37 -11.92
C SER A 213 -21.08 18.38 -12.88
N ASN A 214 -19.99 17.69 -12.55
CA ASN A 214 -18.82 17.56 -13.43
C ASN A 214 -18.91 16.33 -14.35
N PHE A 215 -19.89 15.46 -14.15
CA PHE A 215 -20.05 14.27 -14.96
C PHE A 215 -20.63 14.61 -16.34
N CYS A 216 -19.90 14.24 -17.40
CA CYS A 216 -20.36 14.36 -18.77
C CYS A 216 -19.94 13.14 -19.58
N LEU A 217 -20.90 12.51 -20.27
CA LEU A 217 -20.58 11.49 -21.25
C LEU A 217 -19.86 12.13 -22.45
N PRO A 218 -18.79 11.51 -22.98
CA PRO A 218 -17.98 12.09 -24.05
C PRO A 218 -18.73 12.20 -25.39
N TYR A 219 -19.78 11.39 -25.58
CA TYR A 219 -20.59 11.38 -26.79
C TYR A 219 -21.99 11.92 -26.51
N ARG A 220 -22.49 12.77 -27.40
CA ARG A 220 -23.87 13.25 -27.38
C ARG A 220 -24.79 12.18 -27.95
N ILE A 221 -25.94 12.00 -27.31
CA ILE A 221 -27.03 11.11 -27.72
C ILE A 221 -28.15 12.06 -28.15
N ASP A 222 -28.56 11.98 -29.42
CA ASP A 222 -29.64 12.77 -30.02
C ASP A 222 -30.73 11.82 -30.56
#